data_AF-F3Z5B8-F1
#
_entry.id   AF-F3Z5B8-F1
#
_cell.length_a   1.000
_cell.length_b   1.000
_cell.length_c   1.000
_cell.angle_alpha   90.00
_cell.angle_beta   90.00
_cell.angle_gamma   90.00
#
_symmetry.space_group_name_H-M   'P 1'
#
loop_
_entity.id
_entity.type
_entity.pdbx_description
1 polymer ?
#
loop_
_entity_poly.entity_id
_entity_poly.type
_entity_poly.pdbx_seq_one_letter_code
_entity_poly.pdbx_strand_id
1 'polypeptide(L)'
;MRYGEGAGPYEEGATGGAGSYQEGATGGAGLHGEDAAGGAEGVAGGSGDGPGAGVLCVRFRLSREPDAPDLLPALLATAEGLTPLVQALPPDTALADVRGARRYFGRDVAELAALVRVRTLALHGVVCAIGVGPTPLIARMAAREARFGTTVTVTEDGLAEYLDRKPVIALPGVGPATARTLCSYGLDSAGRVAAAPLGTLQRILGARAGRELRARAHGIDPTPVTPDALSRALSAHRAFDRDELDRDRRRRALLSLTEELGARLRAEEQVCASLQLTVRYADRSTTVRSRALPEPTAHTRALTAAAYGLHEALGLQRARVRGLVLRAEGLRPAAGAAHQLSLDPEDDKAHRLEAAADRARRRFGAGAVVPGTLAA
;
A
#
# COMPACT_ATOMS: atom_id res chain seq x y z
N MET A 1 65.53 -1.26 11.68
CA MET A 1 64.19 -1.86 11.54
C MET A 1 63.52 -1.27 10.30
N ARG A 2 63.09 -2.15 9.38
CA ARG A 2 62.07 -2.04 8.30
C ARG A 2 61.75 -0.69 7.63
N TYR A 3 62.22 -0.58 6.37
CA TYR A 3 61.52 -0.34 5.08
C TYR A 3 60.26 0.54 4.93
N GLY A 4 60.27 1.32 3.82
CA GLY A 4 59.11 1.74 3.01
C GLY A 4 59.13 3.22 2.58
N GLU A 5 60.02 3.68 1.70
CA GLU A 5 59.85 3.79 0.23
C GLU A 5 58.64 4.61 -0.26
N GLY A 6 58.93 5.71 -0.95
CA GLY A 6 58.05 6.38 -1.90
C GLY A 6 58.70 6.41 -3.28
N ALA A 7 57.91 6.57 -4.35
CA ALA A 7 58.34 7.10 -5.63
C ALA A 7 57.12 7.41 -6.50
N GLY A 8 57.12 8.63 -7.04
CA GLY A 8 56.25 9.07 -8.14
C GLY A 8 56.77 8.61 -9.51
N PRO A 9 56.22 9.16 -10.61
CA PRO A 9 55.98 8.44 -11.86
C PRO A 9 57.10 8.61 -12.90
N TYR A 10 57.09 7.72 -13.90
CA TYR A 10 57.96 7.75 -15.07
C TYR A 10 57.11 7.84 -16.35
N GLU A 11 57.58 8.65 -17.29
CA GLU A 11 57.08 8.83 -18.65
C GLU A 11 57.65 7.81 -19.66
N GLU A 12 57.08 7.87 -20.86
CA GLU A 12 57.62 7.58 -22.20
C GLU A 12 57.59 6.16 -22.82
N GLY A 13 56.97 6.09 -24.01
CA GLY A 13 57.73 5.65 -25.20
C GLY A 13 57.13 4.56 -26.10
N ALA A 14 56.54 5.00 -27.23
CA ALA A 14 56.59 4.41 -28.59
C ALA A 14 55.99 2.99 -28.82
N THR A 15 55.39 2.56 -29.94
CA THR A 15 55.48 2.79 -31.40
C THR A 15 54.15 2.22 -32.00
N GLY A 16 53.53 2.80 -33.03
CA GLY A 16 53.81 2.53 -34.43
C GLY A 16 52.96 1.37 -35.00
N GLY A 17 51.94 1.67 -35.79
CA GLY A 17 51.13 0.64 -36.48
C GLY A 17 49.96 1.20 -37.29
N ALA A 18 50.26 1.75 -38.47
CA ALA A 18 49.27 2.20 -39.46
C ALA A 18 48.61 1.02 -40.20
N GLY A 19 47.34 1.18 -40.61
CA GLY A 19 46.69 0.25 -41.53
C GLY A 19 45.21 0.52 -41.81
N SER A 20 44.95 1.43 -42.77
CA SER A 20 43.79 1.55 -43.70
C SER A 20 42.34 1.43 -43.18
N TYR A 21 41.52 2.49 -43.21
CA TYR A 21 40.81 3.14 -44.34
C TYR A 21 39.52 2.43 -44.82
N GLN A 22 38.49 3.28 -44.97
CA GLN A 22 37.17 3.12 -45.61
C GLN A 22 36.09 2.44 -44.74
N GLU A 23 34.83 2.89 -44.65
CA GLU A 23 34.04 3.87 -45.43
C GLU A 23 32.71 4.16 -44.67
N GLY A 24 32.03 5.26 -45.02
CA GLY A 24 30.57 5.45 -44.84
C GLY A 24 30.12 6.15 -43.54
N ALA A 25 29.80 7.44 -43.53
CA ALA A 25 28.57 8.07 -44.04
C ALA A 25 27.32 7.64 -43.23
N THR A 26 26.86 8.47 -42.28
CA THR A 26 25.72 9.42 -42.40
C THR A 26 24.34 8.80 -42.60
N GLY A 27 23.40 9.27 -41.75
CA GLY A 27 21.96 9.11 -41.91
C GLY A 27 21.45 7.81 -41.29
N GLY A 28 20.34 7.78 -40.59
CA GLY A 28 19.25 8.72 -40.49
C GLY A 28 18.13 8.00 -39.74
N ALA A 29 17.19 8.79 -39.23
CA ALA A 29 15.98 8.31 -38.59
C ALA A 29 15.31 7.18 -39.39
N GLY A 30 14.98 6.09 -38.70
CA GLY A 30 14.19 5.00 -39.21
C GLY A 30 13.28 4.48 -38.12
N LEU A 31 12.07 5.05 -38.06
CA LEU A 31 10.94 4.46 -37.36
C LEU A 31 10.52 3.20 -38.13
N HIS A 32 10.95 2.05 -37.64
CA HIS A 32 10.34 0.74 -37.88
C HIS A 32 10.16 0.14 -36.47
N GLY A 33 8.98 -0.25 -36.00
CA GLY A 33 7.99 -1.03 -36.74
C GLY A 33 8.40 -2.50 -36.71
N GLU A 34 8.48 -3.08 -35.51
CA GLU A 34 8.54 -4.53 -35.32
C GLU A 34 7.47 -4.96 -34.33
N ASP A 35 6.34 -5.36 -34.91
CA ASP A 35 5.46 -6.39 -34.36
C ASP A 35 6.20 -7.74 -34.42
N ALA A 36 6.38 -8.38 -33.26
CA ALA A 36 6.51 -9.82 -33.10
C ALA A 36 6.38 -10.13 -31.59
N ALA A 37 5.19 -10.52 -31.14
CA ALA A 37 4.75 -11.91 -30.99
C ALA A 37 5.29 -12.60 -29.72
N GLY A 38 4.36 -13.07 -28.87
CA GLY A 38 4.62 -14.11 -27.89
C GLY A 38 4.47 -13.73 -26.41
N GLY A 39 3.36 -13.08 -26.02
CA GLY A 39 3.01 -12.88 -24.60
C GLY A 39 1.72 -13.61 -24.28
N ALA A 40 1.83 -14.82 -23.72
CA ALA A 40 0.73 -15.73 -23.38
C ALA A 40 -0.52 -15.02 -22.81
N GLU A 41 -1.50 -14.74 -23.67
CA GLU A 41 -2.90 -14.67 -23.28
C GLU A 41 -3.35 -16.10 -23.00
N GLY A 42 -3.12 -16.56 -21.77
CA GLY A 42 -3.73 -17.78 -21.26
C GLY A 42 -5.22 -17.55 -21.06
N VAL A 43 -5.99 -17.48 -22.14
CA VAL A 43 -7.43 -17.74 -22.09
C VAL A 43 -7.58 -19.25 -21.94
N ALA A 44 -7.50 -19.73 -20.70
CA ALA A 44 -8.04 -21.04 -20.37
C ALA A 44 -9.57 -20.91 -20.40
N GLY A 45 -10.13 -21.08 -21.60
CA GLY A 45 -11.54 -21.33 -21.80
C GLY A 45 -11.89 -22.66 -21.11
N GLY A 46 -12.47 -22.55 -19.92
CA GLY A 46 -13.03 -23.65 -19.18
C GLY A 46 -14.15 -23.10 -18.32
N SER A 47 -15.38 -23.43 -18.67
CA SER A 47 -16.56 -23.27 -17.82
C SER A 47 -16.43 -24.18 -16.60
N GLY A 48 -15.51 -23.84 -15.69
CA GLY A 48 -15.30 -24.50 -14.41
C GLY A 48 -16.24 -23.89 -13.39
N ASP A 49 -17.53 -24.26 -13.48
CA ASP A 49 -18.52 -23.89 -12.48
C ASP A 49 -18.37 -24.81 -11.25
N GLY A 50 -17.31 -24.57 -10.48
CA GLY A 50 -17.12 -25.13 -9.15
C GLY A 50 -17.87 -24.29 -8.10
N PRO A 51 -18.56 -24.91 -7.13
CA PRO A 51 -19.32 -24.22 -6.11
C PRO A 51 -18.38 -23.66 -5.04
N GLY A 52 -17.74 -22.51 -5.26
CA GLY A 52 -17.04 -21.85 -4.16
C GLY A 52 -15.91 -20.88 -4.47
N ALA A 53 -15.39 -20.78 -5.69
CA ALA A 53 -14.18 -19.99 -5.91
C ALA A 53 -14.46 -18.56 -6.37
N GLY A 54 -13.95 -17.57 -5.64
CA GLY A 54 -13.89 -16.20 -6.15
C GLY A 54 -13.42 -15.19 -5.13
N VAL A 55 -12.12 -15.18 -4.82
CA VAL A 55 -11.48 -14.05 -4.15
C VAL A 55 -10.67 -13.27 -5.18
N LEU A 56 -10.88 -11.96 -5.23
CA LEU A 56 -10.07 -11.01 -5.98
C LEU A 56 -9.01 -10.44 -5.07
N CYS A 57 -7.77 -10.35 -5.54
CA CYS A 57 -6.72 -9.53 -4.97
C CYS A 57 -6.37 -8.45 -5.98
N VAL A 58 -6.68 -7.19 -5.65
CA VAL A 58 -6.54 -6.04 -6.53
C VAL A 58 -5.36 -5.21 -6.08
N ARG A 59 -4.37 -5.02 -6.95
CA ARG A 59 -3.20 -4.15 -6.71
C ARG A 59 -3.34 -2.90 -7.54
N PHE A 60 -3.41 -1.74 -6.91
CA PHE A 60 -3.58 -0.45 -7.54
C PHE A 60 -2.23 0.17 -7.90
N ARG A 61 -2.08 0.68 -9.12
CA ARG A 61 -0.90 1.46 -9.50
C ARG A 61 -1.08 2.90 -9.02
N LEU A 62 -0.75 3.13 -7.75
CA LEU A 62 -0.77 4.46 -7.17
C LEU A 62 0.43 5.26 -7.70
N SER A 63 0.17 6.43 -8.30
CA SER A 63 1.22 7.35 -8.71
C SER A 63 2.05 7.77 -7.50
N ARG A 64 3.36 7.95 -7.69
CA ARG A 64 4.30 8.35 -6.62
C ARG A 64 4.11 9.79 -6.13
N GLU A 65 3.22 10.55 -6.79
CA GLU A 65 2.84 11.89 -6.38
C GLU A 65 1.80 11.83 -5.26
N PRO A 66 2.00 12.58 -4.17
CA PRO A 66 1.26 12.39 -2.92
C PRO A 66 -0.17 12.97 -2.91
N ASP A 67 -0.68 13.48 -4.03
CA ASP A 67 -1.79 14.44 -4.05
C ASP A 67 -3.21 13.89 -3.82
N ALA A 68 -3.38 12.60 -3.50
CA ALA A 68 -4.72 12.07 -3.21
C ALA A 68 -4.73 11.14 -1.99
N PRO A 69 -4.70 11.69 -0.76
CA PRO A 69 -4.88 10.92 0.48
C PRO A 69 -6.19 10.10 0.53
N ASP A 70 -7.14 10.40 -0.36
CA ASP A 70 -8.46 9.77 -0.45
C ASP A 70 -8.58 8.77 -1.60
N LEU A 71 -7.52 8.56 -2.37
CA LEU A 71 -7.57 7.69 -3.55
C LEU A 71 -7.77 6.22 -3.16
N LEU A 72 -7.06 5.72 -2.15
CA LEU A 72 -7.25 4.33 -1.71
C LEU A 72 -8.68 4.07 -1.18
N PRO A 73 -9.26 4.91 -0.28
CA PRO A 73 -10.67 4.80 0.07
C PRO A 73 -11.63 4.81 -1.13
N ALA A 74 -11.42 5.69 -2.11
CA ALA A 74 -12.25 5.74 -3.31
C ALA A 74 -12.12 4.48 -4.20
N LEU A 75 -10.91 3.94 -4.31
CA LEU A 75 -10.65 2.68 -5.00
C LEU A 75 -11.26 1.48 -4.29
N LEU A 76 -11.22 1.46 -2.94
CA LEU A 76 -11.90 0.44 -2.14
C LEU A 76 -13.42 0.52 -2.34
N ALA A 77 -14.00 1.73 -2.33
CA ALA A 77 -15.43 1.93 -2.59
C ALA A 77 -15.87 1.38 -3.97
N THR A 78 -14.98 1.41 -4.96
CA THR A 78 -15.24 0.80 -6.28
C THR A 78 -15.42 -0.72 -6.19
N ALA A 79 -14.62 -1.40 -5.36
CA ALA A 79 -14.74 -2.83 -5.10
C ALA A 79 -15.94 -3.14 -4.18
N GLU A 80 -16.22 -2.27 -3.20
CA GLU A 80 -17.39 -2.39 -2.30
C GLU A 80 -18.71 -2.30 -3.06
N GLY A 81 -18.75 -1.54 -4.16
CA GLY A 81 -19.88 -1.52 -5.09
C GLY A 81 -20.14 -2.85 -5.82
N LEU A 82 -19.30 -3.88 -5.63
CA LEU A 82 -19.54 -5.24 -6.10
C LEU A 82 -19.83 -6.21 -4.96
N THR A 83 -19.16 -6.07 -3.82
CA THR A 83 -19.32 -6.96 -2.67
C THR A 83 -19.09 -6.21 -1.37
N PRO A 84 -19.86 -6.45 -0.30
CA PRO A 84 -19.57 -5.88 1.01
C PRO A 84 -18.33 -6.51 1.68
N LEU A 85 -17.82 -7.62 1.13
CA LEU A 85 -16.68 -8.35 1.68
C LEU A 85 -15.37 -7.84 1.08
N VAL A 86 -14.95 -6.64 1.46
CA VAL A 86 -13.69 -6.01 1.01
C VAL A 86 -12.77 -5.74 2.19
N GLN A 87 -11.53 -6.23 2.10
CA GLN A 87 -10.46 -6.01 3.07
C GLN A 87 -9.40 -5.11 2.46
N ALA A 88 -8.99 -4.06 3.18
CA ALA A 88 -7.90 -3.20 2.75
C ALA A 88 -6.56 -3.82 3.16
N LEU A 89 -5.62 -3.91 2.22
CA LEU A 89 -4.24 -4.30 2.47
C LEU A 89 -3.32 -3.15 2.05
N PRO A 90 -3.14 -2.12 2.89
CA PRO A 90 -2.23 -1.02 2.58
C PRO A 90 -0.83 -1.51 2.22
N PRO A 91 -0.12 -0.82 1.32
CA PRO A 91 -0.40 0.55 0.85
C PRO A 91 -1.35 0.65 -0.36
N ASP A 92 -1.45 -0.40 -1.18
CA ASP A 92 -2.01 -0.31 -2.54
C ASP A 92 -2.87 -1.53 -2.93
N THR A 93 -3.19 -2.40 -1.98
CA THR A 93 -3.82 -3.69 -2.27
C THR A 93 -5.18 -3.80 -1.57
N ALA A 94 -6.10 -4.54 -2.18
CA ALA A 94 -7.38 -4.90 -1.59
C ALA A 94 -7.70 -6.38 -1.86
N LEU A 95 -8.35 -7.05 -0.91
CA LEU A 95 -9.01 -8.33 -1.13
C LEU A 95 -10.51 -8.11 -1.22
N ALA A 96 -11.17 -8.78 -2.16
CA ALA A 96 -12.61 -8.74 -2.29
C ALA A 96 -13.14 -10.16 -2.50
N ASP A 97 -14.07 -10.59 -1.66
CA ASP A 97 -14.77 -11.87 -1.84
C ASP A 97 -16.03 -11.65 -2.66
N VAL A 98 -16.01 -12.10 -3.91
CA VAL A 98 -17.06 -11.87 -4.89
C VAL A 98 -17.96 -13.09 -5.10
N ARG A 99 -17.86 -14.10 -4.23
CA ARG A 99 -18.66 -15.34 -4.33
C ARG A 99 -20.16 -15.05 -4.32
N GLY A 100 -20.61 -14.16 -3.45
CA GLY A 100 -22.01 -13.69 -3.42
C GLY A 100 -22.39 -12.76 -4.57
N ALA A 101 -21.42 -12.02 -5.12
CA ALA A 101 -21.65 -11.06 -6.20
C ALA A 101 -21.93 -11.73 -7.55
N ARG A 102 -21.35 -12.93 -7.81
CA ARG A 102 -21.59 -13.70 -9.05
C ARG A 102 -23.08 -13.86 -9.36
N ARG A 103 -23.86 -14.32 -8.36
CA ARG A 103 -25.29 -14.54 -8.51
C ARG A 103 -26.08 -13.25 -8.70
N TYR A 104 -25.68 -12.17 -8.01
CA TYR A 104 -26.36 -10.88 -8.10
C TYR A 104 -26.15 -10.20 -9.45
N PHE A 105 -24.92 -10.22 -9.98
CA PHE A 105 -24.59 -9.59 -11.25
C PHE A 105 -24.80 -10.50 -12.47
N GLY A 106 -25.03 -11.80 -12.28
CA GLY A 106 -25.13 -12.78 -13.37
C GLY A 106 -23.85 -12.86 -14.21
N ARG A 107 -22.69 -12.69 -13.55
CA ARG A 107 -21.36 -12.63 -14.19
C ARG A 107 -20.40 -13.61 -13.54
N ASP A 108 -19.44 -14.09 -14.33
CA ASP A 108 -18.34 -14.88 -13.81
C ASP A 108 -17.32 -14.02 -13.03
N VAL A 109 -16.37 -14.66 -12.36
CA VAL A 109 -15.38 -13.95 -11.53
C VAL A 109 -14.40 -13.13 -12.38
N ALA A 110 -14.08 -13.59 -13.58
CA ALA A 110 -13.16 -12.88 -14.48
C ALA A 110 -13.81 -11.61 -15.04
N GLU A 111 -15.10 -11.65 -15.36
CA GLU A 111 -15.93 -10.51 -15.74
C GLU A 111 -16.06 -9.50 -14.60
N LEU A 112 -16.26 -9.96 -13.36
CA LEU A 112 -16.27 -9.09 -12.18
C LEU A 112 -14.90 -8.42 -11.97
N ALA A 113 -13.80 -9.15 -12.15
CA ALA A 113 -12.45 -8.57 -12.12
C ALA A 113 -12.26 -7.52 -13.24
N ALA A 114 -12.73 -7.80 -14.47
CA ALA A 114 -12.70 -6.85 -15.57
C ALA A 114 -13.51 -5.59 -15.26
N LEU A 115 -14.68 -5.74 -14.61
CA LEU A 115 -15.50 -4.63 -14.18
C LEU A 115 -14.79 -3.74 -13.15
N VAL A 116 -14.06 -4.32 -12.18
CA VAL A 116 -13.21 -3.55 -11.26
C VAL A 116 -12.16 -2.75 -12.03
N ARG A 117 -11.41 -3.40 -12.95
CA ARG A 117 -10.39 -2.74 -13.77
C ARG A 117 -10.94 -1.54 -14.55
N VAL A 118 -12.08 -1.73 -15.21
CA VAL A 118 -12.73 -0.68 -16.00
C VAL A 118 -13.18 0.47 -15.10
N ARG A 119 -13.81 0.17 -13.96
CA ARG A 119 -14.28 1.22 -13.04
C ARG A 119 -13.15 2.00 -12.40
N THR A 120 -12.08 1.34 -11.94
CA THR A 120 -10.94 2.03 -11.32
C THR A 120 -10.22 2.92 -12.34
N LEU A 121 -10.13 2.48 -13.60
CA LEU A 121 -9.56 3.29 -14.67
C LEU A 121 -10.47 4.47 -15.04
N ALA A 122 -11.77 4.23 -15.25
CA ALA A 122 -12.70 5.26 -15.71
C ALA A 122 -13.02 6.32 -14.65
N LEU A 123 -13.16 5.91 -13.38
CA LEU A 123 -13.55 6.82 -12.29
C LEU A 123 -12.36 7.52 -11.63
N HIS A 124 -11.19 6.88 -11.64
CA HIS A 124 -10.04 7.35 -10.87
C HIS A 124 -8.74 7.46 -11.67
N GLY A 125 -8.73 7.06 -12.95
CA GLY A 125 -7.50 7.03 -13.76
C GLY A 125 -6.49 5.99 -13.28
N VAL A 126 -6.90 5.04 -12.43
CA VAL A 126 -5.98 4.08 -11.79
C VAL A 126 -6.05 2.73 -12.50
N VAL A 127 -4.92 2.32 -13.05
CA VAL A 127 -4.71 0.97 -13.57
C VAL A 127 -4.44 0.02 -12.40
N CYS A 128 -5.09 -1.14 -12.39
CA CYS A 128 -4.85 -2.19 -11.41
C CYS A 128 -4.40 -3.50 -12.06
N ALA A 129 -3.74 -4.34 -11.26
CA ALA A 129 -3.45 -5.74 -11.58
C ALA A 129 -4.32 -6.60 -10.67
N ILE A 130 -5.01 -7.61 -11.22
CA ILE A 130 -5.93 -8.45 -10.43
C ILE A 130 -5.49 -9.91 -10.46
N GLY A 131 -5.41 -10.52 -9.29
CA GLY A 131 -5.32 -11.96 -9.14
C GLY A 131 -6.66 -12.54 -8.69
N VAL A 132 -7.08 -13.62 -9.33
CA VAL A 132 -8.28 -14.38 -8.97
C VAL A 132 -7.87 -15.75 -8.47
N GLY A 133 -8.44 -16.17 -7.34
CA GLY A 133 -8.21 -17.51 -6.80
C GLY A 133 -9.36 -18.02 -5.92
N PRO A 134 -9.35 -19.32 -5.60
CA PRO A 134 -10.33 -19.93 -4.70
C PRO A 134 -10.18 -19.46 -3.24
N THR A 135 -8.96 -19.07 -2.85
CA THR A 135 -8.66 -18.58 -1.50
C THR A 135 -7.89 -17.26 -1.56
N PRO A 136 -7.89 -16.43 -0.48
CA PRO A 136 -7.10 -15.20 -0.44
C PRO A 136 -5.61 -15.43 -0.69
N LEU A 137 -5.06 -16.56 -0.23
CA LEU A 137 -3.70 -16.97 -0.52
C LEU A 137 -3.42 -17.04 -2.02
N ILE A 138 -4.26 -17.76 -2.76
CA ILE A 138 -4.07 -17.97 -4.20
C ILE A 138 -4.32 -16.68 -4.98
N ALA A 139 -5.36 -15.92 -4.61
CA ALA A 139 -5.62 -14.62 -5.21
C ALA A 139 -4.41 -13.67 -5.06
N ARG A 140 -3.76 -13.64 -3.88
CA ARG A 140 -2.53 -12.85 -3.66
C ARG A 140 -1.35 -13.34 -4.51
N MET A 141 -1.19 -14.65 -4.67
CA MET A 141 -0.14 -15.22 -5.51
C MET A 141 -0.36 -14.86 -6.99
N ALA A 142 -1.57 -15.05 -7.50
CA ALA A 142 -1.96 -14.65 -8.85
C ALA A 142 -1.75 -13.14 -9.09
N ALA A 143 -2.12 -12.29 -8.13
CA ALA A 143 -1.96 -10.84 -8.25
C ALA A 143 -0.49 -10.39 -8.26
N ARG A 144 0.43 -11.18 -7.69
CA ARG A 144 1.87 -10.90 -7.77
C ARG A 144 2.43 -11.11 -9.17
N GLU A 145 1.86 -12.05 -9.91
CA GLU A 145 2.24 -12.41 -11.28
C GLU A 145 1.54 -11.54 -12.33
N ALA A 146 0.35 -11.01 -11.99
CA ALA A 146 -0.40 -10.11 -12.85
C ALA A 146 0.38 -8.81 -13.13
N ARG A 147 0.44 -8.41 -14.41
CA ARG A 147 0.93 -7.10 -14.83
C ARG A 147 -0.18 -6.06 -14.64
N PHE A 148 0.17 -4.80 -14.40
CA PHE A 148 -0.82 -3.72 -14.35
C PHE A 148 -1.61 -3.65 -15.66
N GLY A 149 -2.94 -3.66 -15.56
CA GLY A 149 -3.86 -3.73 -16.69
C GLY A 149 -4.32 -5.15 -17.03
N THR A 150 -3.81 -6.19 -16.35
CA THR A 150 -4.13 -7.59 -16.62
C THR A 150 -4.79 -8.28 -15.41
N THR A 151 -5.40 -9.43 -15.68
CA THR A 151 -5.96 -10.34 -14.67
C THR A 151 -5.31 -11.71 -14.82
N VAL A 152 -4.89 -12.33 -13.72
CA VAL A 152 -4.44 -13.72 -13.67
C VAL A 152 -5.45 -14.53 -12.86
N THR A 153 -5.98 -15.60 -13.44
CA THR A 153 -7.01 -16.43 -12.81
C THR A 153 -6.49 -17.83 -12.54
N VAL A 154 -6.66 -18.29 -11.30
CA VAL A 154 -6.39 -19.67 -10.90
C VAL A 154 -7.70 -20.30 -10.45
N THR A 155 -8.17 -21.30 -11.19
CA THR A 155 -9.38 -22.06 -10.87
C THR A 155 -9.09 -23.17 -9.86
N GLU A 156 -10.12 -23.76 -9.26
CA GLU A 156 -9.96 -24.93 -8.37
C GLU A 156 -9.34 -26.12 -9.10
N ASP A 157 -9.78 -26.39 -10.33
CA ASP A 157 -9.26 -27.49 -11.15
C ASP A 157 -7.78 -27.27 -11.54
N GLY A 158 -7.38 -26.02 -11.78
CA GLY A 158 -6.00 -25.66 -12.12
C GLY A 158 -5.09 -25.43 -10.91
N LEU A 159 -5.61 -25.51 -9.67
CA LEU A 159 -4.89 -25.12 -8.47
C LEU A 159 -3.65 -25.99 -8.21
N ALA A 160 -3.79 -27.31 -8.37
CA ALA A 160 -2.71 -28.25 -8.12
C ALA A 160 -1.54 -28.03 -9.08
N GLU A 161 -1.82 -27.88 -10.38
CA GLU A 161 -0.82 -27.58 -11.41
C GLU A 161 -0.18 -26.21 -11.19
N TYR A 162 -0.99 -25.19 -10.85
CA TYR A 162 -0.50 -23.85 -10.55
C TYR A 162 0.50 -23.86 -9.41
N LEU A 163 0.26 -24.62 -8.33
CA LEU A 163 1.14 -24.68 -7.16
C LEU A 163 2.35 -25.58 -7.34
N ASP A 164 2.24 -26.69 -8.07
CA ASP A 164 3.28 -27.72 -8.17
C ASP A 164 4.67 -27.14 -8.47
N ARG A 165 4.73 -26.22 -9.45
CA ARG A 165 5.97 -25.60 -9.92
C ARG A 165 6.35 -24.30 -9.23
N LYS A 166 5.58 -23.81 -8.26
CA LYS A 166 5.89 -22.54 -7.60
C LYS A 166 7.09 -22.72 -6.68
N PRO A 167 8.07 -21.81 -6.72
CA PRO A 167 9.16 -21.86 -5.76
C PRO A 167 8.59 -21.68 -4.35
N VAL A 168 9.18 -22.35 -3.36
CA VAL A 168 8.66 -22.37 -1.99
C VAL A 168 8.55 -20.96 -1.38
N ILE A 169 9.43 -20.05 -1.79
CA ILE A 169 9.43 -18.64 -1.37
C ILE A 169 8.21 -17.86 -1.89
N ALA A 170 7.53 -18.33 -2.92
CA ALA A 170 6.31 -17.70 -3.43
C ALA A 170 5.12 -17.90 -2.47
N LEU A 171 5.15 -18.95 -1.63
CA LEU A 171 4.10 -19.20 -0.65
C LEU A 171 4.07 -18.07 0.41
N PRO A 172 2.92 -17.43 0.63
CA PRO A 172 2.80 -16.40 1.67
C PRO A 172 3.22 -16.92 3.05
N GLY A 173 4.03 -16.12 3.75
CA GLY A 173 4.59 -16.44 5.06
C GLY A 173 5.88 -17.27 5.04
N VAL A 174 6.39 -17.64 3.85
CA VAL A 174 7.75 -18.17 3.72
C VAL A 174 8.71 -17.01 3.45
N GLY A 175 9.50 -16.65 4.46
CA GLY A 175 10.56 -15.65 4.31
C GLY A 175 11.86 -16.22 3.73
N PRO A 176 12.84 -15.38 3.37
CA PRO A 176 14.12 -15.83 2.80
C PRO A 176 14.89 -16.83 3.67
N ALA A 177 14.81 -16.70 5.01
CA ALA A 177 15.43 -17.64 5.93
C ALA A 177 14.77 -19.03 5.86
N THR A 178 13.44 -19.08 5.99
CA THR A 178 12.65 -20.31 5.89
C THR A 178 12.81 -20.98 4.53
N ALA A 179 12.82 -20.20 3.44
CA ALA A 179 13.05 -20.70 2.09
C ALA A 179 14.44 -21.35 1.97
N ARG A 180 15.50 -20.71 2.48
CA ARG A 180 16.86 -21.28 2.48
C ARG A 180 16.93 -22.60 3.24
N THR A 181 16.30 -22.66 4.42
CA THR A 181 16.22 -23.90 5.20
C THR A 181 15.48 -24.99 4.43
N LEU A 182 14.32 -24.70 3.83
CA LEU A 182 13.57 -25.69 3.05
C LEU A 182 14.36 -26.17 1.83
N CYS A 183 15.03 -25.26 1.12
CA CYS A 183 15.88 -25.60 -0.02
C CYS A 183 17.07 -26.49 0.39
N SER A 184 17.66 -26.33 1.58
CA SER A 184 18.74 -27.23 2.04
C SER A 184 18.27 -28.67 2.28
N TYR A 185 16.96 -28.88 2.43
CA TYR A 185 16.32 -30.21 2.50
C TYR A 185 15.72 -30.66 1.15
N GLY A 186 16.01 -29.97 0.05
CA GLY A 186 15.48 -30.28 -1.29
C GLY A 186 14.02 -29.85 -1.52
N LEU A 187 13.42 -29.13 -0.57
CA LEU A 187 12.05 -28.62 -0.62
C LEU A 187 12.02 -27.22 -1.25
N ASP A 188 12.40 -27.12 -2.52
CA ASP A 188 12.53 -25.86 -3.27
C ASP A 188 11.22 -25.36 -3.89
N SER A 189 10.19 -26.19 -3.93
CA SER A 189 8.91 -25.94 -4.60
C SER A 189 7.71 -26.28 -3.72
N ALA A 190 6.59 -25.61 -3.95
CA ALA A 190 5.35 -25.86 -3.22
C ALA A 190 4.83 -27.28 -3.48
N GLY A 191 4.98 -27.85 -4.68
CA GLY A 191 4.68 -29.25 -4.96
C GLY A 191 5.48 -30.23 -4.09
N ARG A 192 6.80 -30.03 -3.96
CA ARG A 192 7.63 -30.86 -3.08
C ARG A 192 7.27 -30.72 -1.60
N VAL A 193 6.92 -29.51 -1.16
CA VAL A 193 6.44 -29.28 0.21
C VAL A 193 5.09 -29.98 0.45
N ALA A 194 4.17 -29.95 -0.52
CA ALA A 194 2.89 -30.62 -0.45
C ALA A 194 3.05 -32.17 -0.36
N ALA A 195 4.00 -32.72 -1.13
CA ALA A 195 4.34 -34.14 -1.12
C ALA A 195 5.11 -34.59 0.13
N ALA A 196 5.77 -33.68 0.85
CA ALA A 196 6.56 -34.01 2.02
C ALA A 196 5.70 -34.52 3.20
N PRO A 197 6.15 -35.56 3.94
CA PRO A 197 5.46 -36.00 5.15
C PRO A 197 5.38 -34.87 6.18
N LEU A 198 4.20 -34.71 6.80
CA LEU A 198 3.96 -33.63 7.76
C LEU A 198 4.98 -33.65 8.91
N GLY A 199 5.32 -34.83 9.44
CA GLY A 199 6.31 -34.96 10.52
C GLY A 199 7.71 -34.48 10.13
N THR A 200 8.06 -34.47 8.85
CA THR A 200 9.32 -33.89 8.35
C THR A 200 9.27 -32.37 8.39
N LEU A 201 8.20 -31.77 7.87
CA LEU A 201 8.02 -30.31 7.89
C LEU A 201 7.98 -29.77 9.33
N GLN A 202 7.35 -30.52 10.25
CA GLN A 202 7.29 -30.15 11.66
C GLN A 202 8.64 -30.24 12.37
N ARG A 203 9.52 -31.17 11.99
CA ARG A 203 10.90 -31.24 12.53
C ARG A 203 11.77 -30.10 12.02
N ILE A 204 11.57 -29.67 10.77
CA ILE A 204 12.37 -28.59 10.16
C ILE A 204 11.94 -27.22 10.70
N LEU A 205 10.63 -26.95 10.79
CA LEU A 205 10.10 -25.60 11.07
C LEU A 205 9.35 -25.48 12.40
N GLY A 206 9.13 -26.59 13.11
CA GLY A 206 8.27 -26.66 14.28
C GLY A 206 6.83 -27.09 13.95
N ALA A 207 6.13 -27.58 14.97
CA ALA A 207 4.84 -28.25 14.82
C ALA A 207 3.75 -27.40 14.14
N ARG A 208 3.65 -26.11 14.50
CA ARG A 208 2.67 -25.18 13.95
C ARG A 208 3.03 -24.75 12.53
N ALA A 209 4.25 -24.23 12.34
CA ALA A 209 4.71 -23.73 11.04
C ALA A 209 4.73 -24.84 9.97
N GLY A 210 5.12 -26.07 10.32
CA GLY A 210 5.07 -27.21 9.40
C GLY A 210 3.65 -27.55 8.92
N ARG A 211 2.64 -27.49 9.82
CA ARG A 211 1.24 -27.69 9.45
C ARG A 211 0.71 -26.59 8.54
N GLU A 212 0.95 -25.33 8.92
CA GLU A 212 0.52 -24.17 8.15
C GLU A 212 1.16 -24.18 6.76
N LEU A 213 2.46 -24.44 6.66
CA LEU A 213 3.18 -24.52 5.39
C LEU A 213 2.60 -25.60 4.48
N ARG A 214 2.34 -26.81 5.02
CA ARG A 214 1.75 -27.89 4.23
C ARG A 214 0.35 -27.54 3.72
N ALA A 215 -0.49 -26.95 4.58
CA ALA A 215 -1.82 -26.50 4.17
C ALA A 215 -1.74 -25.47 3.03
N ARG A 216 -0.86 -24.47 3.16
CA ARG A 216 -0.63 -23.45 2.12
C ARG A 216 -0.10 -24.04 0.81
N ALA A 217 0.76 -25.06 0.87
CA ALA A 217 1.26 -25.78 -0.30
C ALA A 217 0.16 -26.56 -1.05
N HIS A 218 -0.95 -26.88 -0.38
CA HIS A 218 -2.17 -27.41 -1.00
C HIS A 218 -3.21 -26.33 -1.32
N GLY A 219 -2.86 -25.04 -1.21
CA GLY A 219 -3.77 -23.92 -1.45
C GLY A 219 -4.84 -23.71 -0.37
N ILE A 220 -4.76 -24.44 0.74
CA ILE A 220 -5.70 -24.35 1.87
C ILE A 220 -5.33 -23.11 2.70
N ASP A 221 -6.22 -22.12 2.68
CA ASP A 221 -6.16 -20.93 3.53
C ASP A 221 -7.53 -20.72 4.18
N PRO A 222 -7.70 -21.00 5.48
CA PRO A 222 -8.97 -20.80 6.18
C PRO A 222 -9.24 -19.34 6.51
N THR A 223 -8.30 -18.43 6.21
CA THR A 223 -8.43 -17.00 6.53
C THR A 223 -9.56 -16.39 5.69
N PRO A 224 -10.66 -15.90 6.29
CA PRO A 224 -11.70 -15.24 5.54
C PRO A 224 -11.22 -13.85 5.06
N VAL A 225 -11.84 -13.34 3.99
CA VAL A 225 -11.79 -11.90 3.71
C VAL A 225 -12.63 -11.23 4.78
N THR A 226 -11.97 -10.67 5.78
CA THR A 226 -12.65 -9.88 6.80
C THR A 226 -12.89 -8.50 6.20
N PRO A 227 -14.16 -8.05 6.07
CA PRO A 227 -14.39 -6.65 5.84
C PRO A 227 -13.65 -5.91 6.94
N ASP A 228 -12.63 -5.15 6.57
CA ASP A 228 -12.21 -4.12 7.50
C ASP A 228 -13.44 -3.23 7.55
N ALA A 229 -14.12 -3.17 8.71
CA ALA A 229 -15.02 -2.06 8.96
C ALA A 229 -14.15 -0.87 8.65
N LEU A 230 -14.37 -0.25 7.47
CA LEU A 230 -13.43 0.69 6.88
C LEU A 230 -12.96 1.48 8.06
N SER A 231 -11.70 1.30 8.46
CA SER A 231 -11.05 2.35 9.17
C SER A 231 -10.87 3.36 8.05
N ARG A 232 -12.00 4.00 7.66
CA ARG A 232 -12.05 5.25 6.96
C ARG A 232 -11.03 6.01 7.74
N ALA A 233 -9.97 6.35 7.06
CA ALA A 233 -8.85 6.93 7.71
C ALA A 233 -8.57 8.13 6.86
N LEU A 234 -8.95 9.28 7.37
CA LEU A 234 -8.67 10.52 6.69
C LEU A 234 -7.20 10.80 6.91
N SER A 235 -6.50 11.13 5.84
CA SER A 235 -5.12 11.54 5.93
C SER A 235 -4.92 12.88 5.26
N ALA A 236 -3.96 13.64 5.78
CA ALA A 236 -3.52 14.88 5.21
C ALA A 236 -1.99 14.82 5.15
N HIS A 237 -1.40 15.41 4.11
CA HIS A 237 0.04 15.40 3.93
C HIS A 237 0.58 16.79 3.55
N ARG A 238 1.83 17.02 3.93
CA ARG A 238 2.60 18.19 3.53
C ARG A 238 4.00 17.74 3.13
N ALA A 239 4.36 18.04 1.88
CA ALA A 239 5.73 17.97 1.40
C ALA A 239 6.41 19.31 1.62
N PHE A 240 7.72 19.29 1.88
CA PHE A 240 8.54 20.50 1.92
C PHE A 240 9.31 20.64 0.60
N ASP A 241 9.41 21.87 0.08
CA ASP A 241 10.16 22.16 -1.16
C ASP A 241 11.66 21.86 -1.01
N ARG A 242 12.17 22.01 0.21
CA ARG A 242 13.55 21.69 0.61
C ARG A 242 13.52 20.88 1.89
N ASP A 243 14.52 20.02 2.07
CA ASP A 243 14.64 19.21 3.28
C ASP A 243 14.68 20.09 4.54
N GLU A 244 13.68 19.93 5.40
CA GLU A 244 13.39 20.86 6.49
C GLU A 244 14.06 20.41 7.81
N LEU A 245 14.81 21.33 8.40
CA LEU A 245 15.55 21.14 9.65
C LEU A 245 14.90 21.92 10.81
N ASP A 246 14.17 22.99 10.51
CA ASP A 246 13.54 23.84 11.51
C ASP A 246 12.36 23.13 12.19
N ARG A 247 12.39 23.12 13.53
CA ARG A 247 11.32 22.56 14.34
C ARG A 247 10.04 23.37 14.21
N ASP A 248 10.13 24.70 14.13
CA ASP A 248 8.95 25.56 14.13
C ASP A 248 8.20 25.49 12.80
N ARG A 249 8.92 25.40 11.67
CA ARG A 249 8.32 25.05 10.37
C ARG A 249 7.62 23.69 10.38
N ARG A 250 8.24 22.65 10.98
CA ARG A 250 7.57 21.34 11.12
C ARG A 250 6.31 21.41 11.97
N ARG A 251 6.32 22.17 13.07
CA ARG A 251 5.13 22.37 13.92
C ARG A 251 4.02 23.12 13.18
N ARG A 252 4.36 24.17 12.40
CA ARG A 252 3.38 24.87 11.55
C ARG A 252 2.76 23.94 10.51
N ALA A 253 3.56 23.08 9.87
CA ALA A 253 3.04 22.08 8.94
C ALA A 253 2.08 21.10 9.63
N LEU A 254 2.42 20.61 10.84
CA LEU A 254 1.52 19.75 11.62
C LEU A 254 0.22 20.45 12.00
N LEU A 255 0.26 21.73 12.38
CA LEU A 255 -0.94 22.51 12.67
C LEU A 255 -1.84 22.66 11.42
N SER A 256 -1.24 22.92 10.26
CA SER A 256 -1.99 22.97 8.99
C SER A 256 -2.65 21.63 8.68
N LEU A 257 -1.94 20.52 8.92
CA LEU A 257 -2.46 19.17 8.71
C LEU A 257 -3.61 18.83 9.66
N THR A 258 -3.53 19.21 10.94
CA THR A 258 -4.60 18.94 11.90
C THR A 258 -5.83 19.80 11.67
N GLU A 259 -5.68 21.04 11.22
CA GLU A 259 -6.78 21.90 10.77
C GLU A 259 -7.53 21.29 9.59
N GLU A 260 -6.80 20.86 8.56
CA GLU A 260 -7.38 20.22 7.37
C GLU A 260 -8.12 18.93 7.77
N LEU A 261 -7.46 18.07 8.55
CA LEU A 261 -8.01 16.79 8.96
C LEU A 261 -9.21 16.96 9.91
N GLY A 262 -9.16 17.90 10.85
CA GLY A 262 -10.26 18.22 11.75
C GLY A 262 -11.48 18.77 11.01
N ALA A 263 -11.28 19.69 10.06
CA ALA A 263 -12.37 20.22 9.24
C ALA A 263 -13.04 19.14 8.40
N ARG A 264 -12.26 18.21 7.83
CA ARG A 264 -12.79 17.08 7.05
C ARG A 264 -13.56 16.09 7.92
N LEU A 265 -13.04 15.74 9.09
CA LEU A 265 -13.77 14.88 10.05
C LEU A 265 -15.13 15.48 10.42
N ARG A 266 -15.18 16.79 10.71
CA ARG A 266 -16.43 17.48 11.05
C ARG A 266 -17.37 17.64 9.86
N ALA A 267 -16.85 17.74 8.64
CA ALA A 267 -17.66 17.75 7.42
C ALA A 267 -18.31 16.39 7.14
N GLU A 268 -17.63 15.29 7.47
CA GLU A 268 -18.15 13.91 7.33
C GLU A 268 -18.90 13.38 8.57
N GLU A 269 -19.09 14.23 9.59
CA GLU A 269 -19.70 13.88 10.88
C GLU A 269 -19.04 12.66 11.55
N GLN A 270 -17.71 12.56 11.41
CA GLN A 270 -16.88 11.49 12.00
C GLN A 270 -15.99 12.03 13.11
N VAL A 271 -15.59 11.15 14.03
CA VAL A 271 -14.50 11.38 14.98
C VAL A 271 -13.48 10.25 14.90
N CYS A 272 -12.21 10.51 15.25
CA CYS A 272 -11.16 9.48 15.20
C CYS A 272 -10.73 9.02 16.58
N ALA A 273 -10.41 7.73 16.71
CA ALA A 273 -9.94 7.12 17.96
C ALA A 273 -8.40 7.11 18.08
N SER A 274 -7.68 7.17 16.96
CA SER A 274 -6.22 7.22 16.96
C SER A 274 -5.68 8.14 15.87
N LEU A 275 -4.48 8.64 16.09
CA LEU A 275 -3.74 9.46 15.14
C LEU A 275 -2.38 8.82 14.87
N GLN A 276 -2.01 8.72 13.59
CA GLN A 276 -0.73 8.21 13.12
C GLN A 276 0.03 9.33 12.40
N LEU A 277 1.29 9.51 12.77
CA LEU A 277 2.26 10.39 12.12
C LEU A 277 3.29 9.56 11.36
N THR A 278 3.40 9.82 10.07
CA THR A 278 4.48 9.30 9.23
C THR A 278 5.40 10.46 8.85
N VAL A 279 6.69 10.32 9.19
CA VAL A 279 7.75 11.26 8.83
C VAL A 279 8.61 10.63 7.75
N ARG A 280 8.79 11.35 6.64
CA ARG A 280 9.68 10.96 5.56
C ARG A 280 10.95 11.80 5.59
N TYR A 281 12.10 11.15 5.59
CA TYR A 281 13.39 11.82 5.65
C TYR A 281 14.01 12.04 4.26
N ALA A 282 15.08 12.83 4.21
CA ALA A 282 15.83 13.12 2.99
C ALA A 282 16.42 11.86 2.32
N ASP A 283 16.83 10.87 3.12
CA ASP A 283 17.33 9.57 2.66
C ASP A 283 16.25 8.62 2.12
N ARG A 284 14.98 9.09 2.07
CA ARG A 284 13.77 8.36 1.70
C ARG A 284 13.34 7.27 2.69
N SER A 285 14.00 7.14 3.83
CA SER A 285 13.49 6.32 4.93
C SER A 285 12.24 6.97 5.54
N THR A 286 11.45 6.17 6.25
CA THR A 286 10.20 6.61 6.88
C THR A 286 10.10 6.10 8.30
N THR A 287 9.68 6.95 9.23
CA THR A 287 9.28 6.52 10.57
C THR A 287 7.79 6.74 10.76
N VAL A 288 7.11 5.72 11.26
CA VAL A 288 5.69 5.75 11.58
C VAL A 288 5.52 5.62 13.10
N ARG A 289 4.69 6.47 13.68
CA ARG A 289 4.24 6.40 15.07
C ARG A 289 2.75 6.65 15.14
N SER A 290 2.05 5.87 15.96
CA SER A 290 0.62 6.05 16.22
C SER A 290 0.37 6.22 17.71
N ARG A 291 -0.72 6.92 18.03
CA ARG A 291 -1.19 7.12 19.40
C ARG A 291 -2.72 7.06 19.43
N ALA A 292 -3.26 6.27 20.35
CA ALA A 292 -4.69 6.31 20.67
C ALA A 292 -5.01 7.61 21.41
N LEU A 293 -6.12 8.25 21.06
CA LEU A 293 -6.62 9.42 21.76
C LEU A 293 -7.35 8.98 23.03
N PRO A 294 -7.30 9.77 24.13
CA PRO A 294 -8.02 9.45 25.37
C PRO A 294 -9.53 9.30 25.14
N GLU A 295 -10.07 10.16 24.27
CA GLU A 295 -11.43 10.09 23.76
C GLU A 295 -11.41 10.30 22.24
N PRO A 296 -12.24 9.56 21.48
CA PRO A 296 -12.31 9.79 20.05
C PRO A 296 -12.96 11.13 19.72
N THR A 297 -12.25 11.97 18.97
CA THR A 297 -12.59 13.37 18.76
C THR A 297 -12.28 13.83 17.34
N ALA A 298 -12.93 14.92 16.91
CA ALA A 298 -12.61 15.69 15.71
C ALA A 298 -12.15 17.12 16.06
N HIS A 299 -11.89 17.39 17.35
CA HIS A 299 -11.49 18.70 17.85
C HIS A 299 -10.04 19.00 17.47
N THR A 300 -9.83 20.11 16.76
CA THR A 300 -8.53 20.44 16.14
C THR A 300 -7.45 20.65 17.19
N ARG A 301 -7.78 21.24 18.34
CA ARG A 301 -6.83 21.44 19.44
C ARG A 301 -6.32 20.12 20.01
N ALA A 302 -7.22 19.15 20.22
CA ALA A 302 -6.86 17.81 20.69
C ALA A 302 -5.99 17.05 19.68
N LEU A 303 -6.34 17.12 18.39
CA LEU A 303 -5.55 16.54 17.31
C LEU A 303 -4.16 17.18 17.21
N THR A 304 -4.07 18.49 17.35
CA THR A 304 -2.81 19.25 17.32
C THR A 304 -1.90 18.87 18.49
N ALA A 305 -2.45 18.79 19.70
CA ALA A 305 -1.71 18.33 20.87
C ALA A 305 -1.18 16.90 20.68
N ALA A 306 -1.96 16.03 20.04
CA ALA A 306 -1.53 14.67 19.72
C ALA A 306 -0.45 14.59 18.65
N ALA A 307 -0.59 15.36 17.57
CA ALA A 307 0.42 15.46 16.52
C ALA A 307 1.76 15.98 17.06
N TYR A 308 1.73 17.00 17.91
CA TYR A 308 2.95 17.52 18.56
C TYR A 308 3.58 16.50 19.49
N GLY A 309 2.81 15.81 20.32
CA GLY A 309 3.37 14.76 21.19
C GLY A 309 4.00 13.60 20.41
N LEU A 310 3.37 13.17 19.30
CA LEU A 310 3.94 12.17 18.39
C LEU A 310 5.25 12.65 17.75
N HIS A 311 5.29 13.91 17.32
CA HIS A 311 6.47 14.51 16.70
C HIS A 311 7.63 14.66 17.69
N GLU A 312 7.36 15.08 18.92
CA GLU A 312 8.38 15.22 19.98
C GLU A 312 8.94 13.87 20.42
N ALA A 313 8.10 12.85 20.54
CA ALA A 313 8.53 11.49 20.90
C ALA A 313 9.48 10.85 19.88
N LEU A 314 9.50 11.34 18.64
CA LEU A 314 10.46 10.87 17.63
C LEU A 314 11.89 11.36 17.90
N GLY A 315 12.09 12.37 18.75
CA GLY A 315 13.42 12.83 19.14
C GLY A 315 14.29 13.25 17.95
N LEU A 316 13.69 13.94 16.96
CA LEU A 316 14.33 14.28 15.68
C LEU A 316 15.43 15.33 15.83
N GLN A 317 16.56 14.93 16.40
CA GLN A 317 17.76 15.76 16.54
C GLN A 317 18.48 15.82 15.19
N ARG A 318 18.46 16.99 14.53
CA ARG A 318 19.13 17.26 13.23
C ARG A 318 18.65 16.41 12.05
N ALA A 319 17.51 15.73 12.16
CA ALA A 319 16.95 14.95 11.05
C ALA A 319 16.40 15.88 9.96
N ARG A 320 16.79 15.62 8.71
CA ARG A 320 16.28 16.32 7.51
C ARG A 320 14.94 15.70 7.10
N VAL A 321 13.86 16.45 7.26
CA VAL A 321 12.50 15.98 6.96
C VAL A 321 12.05 16.49 5.60
N ARG A 322 11.59 15.58 4.74
CA ARG A 322 11.10 15.90 3.40
C ARG A 322 9.58 16.02 3.33
N GLY A 323 8.87 15.36 4.24
CA GLY A 323 7.42 15.46 4.32
C GLY A 323 6.84 14.82 5.58
N LEU A 324 5.61 15.22 5.87
CA LEU A 324 4.81 14.75 7.00
C LEU A 324 3.45 14.28 6.50
N VAL A 325 2.98 13.15 7.02
CA VAL A 325 1.63 12.64 6.78
C VAL A 325 0.97 12.39 8.13
N LEU A 326 -0.20 12.98 8.35
CA LEU A 326 -1.07 12.63 9.47
C LEU A 326 -2.23 11.78 8.96
N ARG A 327 -2.55 10.73 9.69
CA ARG A 327 -3.65 9.80 9.38
C ARG A 327 -4.49 9.60 10.64
N ALA A 328 -5.76 9.95 10.58
CA ALA A 328 -6.75 9.63 11.59
C ALA A 328 -7.28 8.22 11.35
N GLU A 329 -7.38 7.41 12.40
CA GLU A 329 -7.81 6.02 12.33
C GLU A 329 -8.90 5.75 13.38
N GLY A 330 -9.59 4.62 13.24
CA GLY A 330 -10.72 4.27 14.10
C GLY A 330 -11.84 5.29 14.00
N LEU A 331 -12.23 5.66 12.77
CA LEU A 331 -13.32 6.59 12.55
C LEU A 331 -14.65 5.98 12.96
N ARG A 332 -15.44 6.79 13.66
CA ARG A 332 -16.79 6.43 14.08
C ARG A 332 -17.71 7.65 13.94
N PRO A 333 -19.03 7.43 13.72
CA PRO A 333 -19.99 8.52 13.68
C PRO A 333 -19.93 9.36 14.95
N ALA A 334 -19.90 10.68 14.79
CA ALA A 334 -19.83 11.63 15.91
C ALA A 334 -21.03 11.48 16.86
N ALA A 335 -22.22 11.15 16.33
CA ALA A 335 -23.44 10.94 17.12
C ALA A 335 -23.33 9.82 18.17
N GLY A 336 -22.47 8.83 17.95
CA GLY A 336 -22.23 7.71 18.87
C GLY A 336 -20.97 7.86 19.74
N ALA A 337 -20.26 8.98 19.61
CA ALA A 337 -19.03 9.22 20.33
C ALA A 337 -19.30 9.84 21.70
N ALA A 338 -18.95 9.11 22.77
CA ALA A 338 -18.88 9.71 24.09
C ALA A 338 -17.77 10.78 24.09
N HIS A 339 -18.13 12.00 24.48
CA HIS A 339 -17.23 13.11 24.73
C HIS A 339 -17.43 13.56 26.18
N GLN A 340 -16.35 13.68 26.93
CA GLN A 340 -16.39 14.24 28.25
C GLN A 340 -16.35 15.76 28.16
N LEU A 341 -17.45 16.42 28.55
CA LEU A 341 -17.52 17.87 28.60
C LEU A 341 -16.43 18.42 29.54
N SER A 342 -15.67 19.39 29.04
CA SER A 342 -14.74 20.17 29.83
C SER A 342 -15.50 21.25 30.62
N LEU A 343 -15.02 21.57 31.82
CA LEU A 343 -15.45 22.76 32.57
C LEU A 343 -14.55 23.98 32.27
N ASP A 344 -13.57 23.83 31.38
CA ASP A 344 -12.68 24.92 30.95
C ASP A 344 -13.38 25.83 29.92
N PRO A 345 -13.65 27.11 30.25
CA PRO A 345 -14.32 28.03 29.33
C PRO A 345 -13.55 28.27 28.02
N GLU A 346 -12.23 28.07 28.01
CA GLU A 346 -11.43 28.23 26.79
C GLU A 346 -11.63 27.09 25.79
N ASP A 347 -12.01 25.90 26.27
CA ASP A 347 -12.34 24.75 25.42
C ASP A 347 -13.67 24.96 24.68
N ASP A 348 -14.70 25.41 25.41
CA ASP A 348 -16.00 25.79 24.83
C ASP A 348 -15.88 26.90 23.79
N LYS A 349 -14.98 27.85 24.04
CA LYS A 349 -14.70 28.95 23.12
C LYS A 349 -14.02 28.45 21.85
N ALA A 350 -13.06 27.52 21.98
CA ALA A 350 -12.39 26.89 20.85
C ALA A 350 -13.39 26.09 20.00
N HIS A 351 -14.27 25.30 20.61
CA HIS A 351 -15.33 24.58 19.89
C HIS A 351 -16.28 25.52 19.13
N ARG A 352 -16.71 26.63 19.76
CA ARG A 352 -17.54 27.65 19.11
C ARG A 352 -16.82 28.32 17.93
N LEU A 353 -15.52 28.58 18.09
CA LEU A 353 -14.69 29.16 17.04
C LEU A 353 -14.54 28.21 15.85
N GLU A 354 -14.31 26.92 16.08
CA GLU A 354 -14.24 25.91 15.02
C GLU A 354 -15.55 25.83 14.24
N ALA A 355 -16.69 25.78 14.93
CA ALA A 355 -17.99 25.76 14.28
C ALA A 355 -18.23 27.03 13.44
N ALA A 356 -17.76 28.19 13.89
CA ALA A 356 -17.83 29.43 13.12
C ALA A 356 -16.90 29.41 11.90
N ALA A 357 -15.67 28.94 12.06
CA ALA A 357 -14.68 28.80 10.99
C ALA A 357 -15.17 27.82 9.92
N ASP A 358 -15.74 26.68 10.31
CA ASP A 358 -16.28 25.69 9.39
C ASP A 358 -17.47 26.25 8.59
N ARG A 359 -18.37 27.02 9.23
CA ARG A 359 -19.46 27.72 8.52
C ARG A 359 -18.92 28.72 7.49
N ALA A 360 -17.88 29.47 7.85
CA ALA A 360 -17.23 30.40 6.92
C ALA A 360 -16.57 29.66 5.76
N ARG A 361 -15.86 28.55 6.02
CA ARG A 361 -15.21 27.71 4.99
C ARG A 361 -16.23 27.09 4.04
N ARG A 362 -17.39 26.64 4.55
CA ARG A 362 -18.49 26.11 3.71
C ARG A 362 -19.06 27.16 2.75
N ARG A 363 -19.13 28.43 3.18
CA ARG A 363 -19.72 29.52 2.38
C ARG A 363 -18.73 30.18 1.43
N PHE A 364 -17.47 30.31 1.83
CA PHE A 364 -16.47 31.14 1.15
C PHE A 364 -15.24 30.36 0.66
N GLY A 365 -15.19 29.03 0.87
CA GLY A 365 -14.11 28.15 0.44
C GLY A 365 -13.08 27.84 1.54
N ALA A 366 -12.25 26.83 1.30
CA ALA A 366 -11.34 26.26 2.31
C ALA A 366 -10.31 27.26 2.89
N GLY A 367 -9.90 28.27 2.10
CA GLY A 367 -8.96 29.31 2.51
C GLY A 367 -9.56 30.50 3.26
N ALA A 368 -10.88 30.53 3.49
CA ALA A 368 -11.56 31.69 4.05
C ALA A 368 -11.16 32.01 5.50
N VAL A 369 -10.80 30.99 6.29
CA VAL A 369 -10.36 31.13 7.68
C VAL A 369 -9.18 30.21 7.93
N VAL A 370 -8.03 30.80 8.26
CA VAL A 370 -6.81 30.10 8.65
C VAL A 370 -6.36 30.61 10.03
N PRO A 371 -5.78 29.75 10.88
CA PRO A 371 -5.13 30.18 12.11
C PRO A 371 -4.11 31.29 11.84
N GLY A 372 -4.05 32.31 12.70
CA GLY A 372 -3.12 33.44 12.53
C GLY A 372 -1.65 33.03 12.48
N THR A 373 -1.28 31.91 13.10
CA THR A 373 0.06 31.30 13.02
C THR A 373 0.42 30.75 11.63
N LEU A 374 -0.56 30.57 10.75
CA LEU A 374 -0.40 30.13 9.37
C LEU A 374 -0.58 31.28 8.36
N ALA A 375 -0.95 32.49 8.81
CA ALA A 375 -1.27 33.63 7.94
C ALA A 375 -0.04 34.47 7.53
N ALA A 376 1.16 33.88 7.52
CA ALA A 376 2.43 34.57 7.28
C ALA A 376 3.13 34.09 6.01
#